data_AF-A0A9N9K2E1-F1
#
_entry.id   AF-A0A9N9K2E1-F1
#
_cell.length_a   1.000
_cell.length_b   1.000
_cell.length_c   1.000
_cell.angle_alpha   90.00
_cell.angle_beta   90.00
_cell.angle_gamma   90.00
#
_symmetry.space_group_name_H-M   'P 1'
#
loop_
_entity.id
_entity.type
_entity.pdbx_description
1 polymer ?
#
loop_
_entity_poly.entity_id
_entity_poly.type
_entity_poly.pdbx_seq_one_letter_code
_entity_poly.pdbx_strand_id
1 'polypeptide(L)'
;EQYDWLFESLVDFAVENEINLNSPKIITDFELAEINASQYAFLGVTNKTYFFYLEQNAWKRIQCYGLARTDAWFSLKIKYLLALAFLSPQKILSAFNILKPEISEEAKNLVLWLEETYVLVYESLGLGIPRTQNAVEG
;
A
#
# COMPACT_ATOMS: atom_id res chain seq x y z
N GLU A 1 12.07 13.19 -0.66
CA GLU A 1 12.85 13.83 -1.75
C GLU A 1 12.23 13.61 -3.12
N GLN A 2 12.13 12.39 -3.69
CA GLN A 2 11.57 12.23 -5.05
C GLN A 2 10.06 12.49 -5.15
N TYR A 3 9.25 12.02 -4.18
CA TYR A 3 7.80 12.24 -4.20
C TYR A 3 7.42 13.70 -3.90
N ASP A 4 8.15 14.37 -3.02
CA ASP A 4 7.91 15.79 -2.70
C ASP A 4 8.07 16.64 -3.97
N TRP A 5 9.20 16.47 -4.66
CA TRP A 5 9.45 17.16 -5.93
C TRP A 5 8.42 16.83 -7.01
N LEU A 6 7.97 15.57 -7.10
CA LEU A 6 6.94 15.16 -8.05
C LEU A 6 5.63 15.92 -7.81
N PHE A 7 5.16 15.96 -6.56
CA PHE A 7 3.89 16.61 -6.24
C PHE A 7 3.99 18.13 -6.33
N GLU A 8 5.11 18.73 -5.92
CA GLU A 8 5.37 20.16 -6.12
C GLU A 8 5.36 20.53 -7.61
N SER A 9 6.09 19.77 -8.44
CA SER A 9 6.12 20.00 -9.90
C SER A 9 4.74 19.82 -10.55
N LEU A 10 3.92 18.91 -10.04
CA LEU A 10 2.54 18.71 -10.51
C LEU A 10 1.64 19.90 -10.15
N VAL A 11 1.80 20.45 -8.93
CA VAL A 11 1.08 21.66 -8.49
C VAL A 11 1.49 22.86 -9.34
N ASP A 12 2.79 23.07 -9.55
CA ASP A 12 3.32 24.16 -10.37
C ASP A 12 2.79 24.06 -11.81
N PHE A 13 2.86 22.88 -12.43
CA PHE A 13 2.32 22.64 -13.76
C PHE A 13 0.82 22.97 -13.84
N ALA A 14 0.05 22.58 -12.83
CA ALA A 14 -1.38 22.86 -12.80
C ALA A 14 -1.68 24.35 -12.67
N VAL A 15 -0.92 25.08 -11.86
CA VAL A 15 -1.02 26.55 -11.73
C VAL A 15 -0.70 27.22 -13.07
N GLU A 16 0.40 26.83 -13.72
CA GLU A 16 0.82 27.39 -15.02
C GLU A 16 -0.22 27.18 -16.13
N ASN A 17 -1.01 26.11 -16.04
CA ASN A 17 -1.98 25.71 -17.06
C ASN A 17 -3.44 25.94 -16.63
N GLU A 18 -3.68 26.68 -15.54
CA GLU A 18 -5.03 26.98 -15.01
C GLU A 18 -5.87 25.72 -14.71
N ILE A 19 -5.23 24.62 -14.32
CA ILE A 19 -5.86 23.35 -13.96
C ILE A 19 -6.15 23.32 -12.46
N ASN A 20 -7.40 23.04 -12.10
CA ASN A 20 -7.78 22.86 -10.70
C ASN A 20 -7.55 21.41 -10.23
N LEU A 21 -6.56 21.19 -9.37
CA LEU A 21 -6.25 19.89 -8.76
C LEU A 21 -6.97 19.62 -7.43
N ASN A 22 -7.99 20.41 -7.06
CA ASN A 22 -8.72 20.26 -5.79
C ASN A 22 -9.61 19.01 -5.76
N SER A 23 -9.00 17.83 -5.74
CA SER A 23 -9.66 16.55 -5.51
C SER A 23 -9.66 16.22 -4.01
N PRO A 24 -10.80 15.89 -3.40
CA PRO A 24 -10.86 15.50 -1.99
C PRO A 24 -10.19 14.13 -1.71
N LYS A 25 -9.87 13.36 -2.76
CA LYS A 25 -9.28 12.02 -2.67
C LYS A 25 -8.08 11.89 -3.60
N ILE A 26 -7.01 11.27 -3.10
CA ILE A 26 -5.87 10.84 -3.90
C ILE A 26 -5.76 9.33 -3.77
N ILE A 27 -5.56 8.63 -4.90
CA ILE A 27 -5.29 7.20 -4.88
C ILE A 27 -3.78 7.01 -4.99
N THR A 28 -3.17 6.38 -3.99
CA THR A 28 -1.73 6.13 -3.93
C THR A 28 -1.44 4.65 -3.76
N ASP A 29 -0.19 4.26 -3.97
CA ASP A 29 0.30 2.97 -3.51
C ASP A 29 0.38 2.98 -1.97
N PHE A 30 0.72 1.82 -1.39
CA PHE A 30 0.88 1.66 0.06
C PHE A 30 2.21 2.22 0.59
N GLU A 31 2.93 3.04 -0.19
CA GLU A 31 4.21 3.62 0.25
C GLU A 31 3.98 4.84 1.15
N LEU A 32 4.48 4.77 2.38
CA LEU A 32 4.34 5.87 3.35
C LEU A 32 4.95 7.18 2.86
N ALA A 33 6.07 7.12 2.14
CA ALA A 33 6.73 8.31 1.59
C ALA A 33 5.85 9.02 0.55
N GLU A 34 5.16 8.27 -0.32
CA GLU A 34 4.22 8.82 -1.30
C GLU A 34 2.99 9.41 -0.60
N ILE A 35 2.42 8.69 0.37
CA ILE A 35 1.28 9.15 1.16
C ILE A 35 1.61 10.48 1.85
N ASN A 36 2.73 10.55 2.57
CA ASN A 36 3.14 11.76 3.29
C ASN A 36 3.39 12.93 2.34
N ALA A 37 4.10 12.71 1.24
CA ALA A 37 4.39 13.76 0.26
C ALA A 37 3.10 14.32 -0.37
N SER A 38 2.14 13.44 -0.70
CA SER A 38 0.85 13.85 -1.25
C SER A 38 -0.01 14.65 -0.24
N GLN A 39 0.02 14.29 1.05
CA GLN A 39 -0.70 15.03 2.10
C GLN A 39 -0.08 16.40 2.37
N TYR A 40 1.24 16.51 2.20
CA TYR A 40 1.95 17.78 2.30
C TYR A 40 1.60 18.71 1.12
N ALA A 41 1.63 18.18 -0.10
CA ALA A 41 1.33 18.95 -1.31
C ALA A 41 -0.15 19.33 -1.42
N PHE A 42 -1.07 18.48 -0.96
CA PHE A 42 -2.50 18.70 -1.03
C PHE A 42 -3.13 18.67 0.37
N LEU A 43 -3.26 19.84 0.99
CA LEU A 43 -3.82 19.96 2.34
C LEU A 43 -5.29 19.50 2.39
N GLY A 44 -5.60 18.62 3.33
CA GLY A 44 -6.97 18.15 3.61
C GLY A 44 -7.46 17.02 2.70
N VAL A 45 -6.60 16.45 1.85
CA VAL A 45 -6.97 15.29 1.02
C VAL A 45 -7.01 14.00 1.81
N THR A 46 -7.89 13.08 1.39
CA THR A 46 -7.90 11.71 1.90
C THR A 46 -7.19 10.80 0.92
N ASN A 47 -6.05 10.22 1.34
CA ASN A 47 -5.44 9.13 0.60
C ASN A 47 -6.34 7.89 0.67
N LYS A 48 -6.51 7.23 -0.47
CA LYS A 48 -7.08 5.89 -0.57
C LYS A 48 -6.01 4.99 -1.18
N THR A 49 -5.73 3.89 -0.52
CA THR A 49 -4.82 2.88 -1.07
C THR A 49 -5.60 1.85 -1.86
N TYR A 50 -5.02 1.42 -2.98
CA TYR A 50 -5.69 0.51 -3.92
C TYR A 50 -5.12 -0.90 -3.84
N PHE A 51 -5.96 -1.87 -3.50
CA PHE A 51 -5.55 -3.26 -3.29
C PHE A 51 -4.85 -3.87 -4.50
N PHE A 52 -5.28 -3.50 -5.72
CA PHE A 52 -4.65 -3.97 -6.95
C PHE A 52 -3.15 -3.63 -7.00
N TYR A 53 -2.74 -2.44 -6.55
CA TYR A 53 -1.33 -2.08 -6.52
C TYR A 53 -0.54 -2.88 -5.48
N LEU A 54 -1.15 -3.18 -4.32
CA LEU A 54 -0.55 -4.09 -3.34
C LEU A 54 -0.31 -5.48 -3.94
N GLU A 55 -1.28 -6.04 -4.66
CA GLU A 55 -1.13 -7.33 -5.32
C GLU A 55 -0.04 -7.30 -6.40
N GLN A 56 0.01 -6.25 -7.22
CA GLN A 56 1.03 -6.08 -8.26
C GLN A 56 2.43 -5.95 -7.66
N ASN A 57 2.59 -5.13 -6.62
CA ASN A 57 3.88 -4.94 -5.96
C ASN A 57 4.33 -6.22 -5.24
N ALA A 58 3.41 -6.93 -4.57
CA ALA A 58 3.71 -8.22 -3.99
C ALA A 58 4.13 -9.25 -5.04
N TRP A 59 3.46 -9.28 -6.20
CA TRP A 59 3.83 -10.17 -7.30
C TRP A 59 5.23 -9.89 -7.86
N LYS A 60 5.59 -8.62 -8.06
CA LYS A 60 6.96 -8.24 -8.45
C LYS A 60 7.99 -8.74 -7.43
N ARG A 61 7.70 -8.61 -6.13
CA ARG A 61 8.60 -9.08 -5.06
C ARG A 61 8.71 -10.60 -5.04
N ILE A 62 7.61 -11.33 -5.20
CA ILE A 62 7.57 -12.79 -5.34
C ILE A 62 8.50 -13.24 -6.48
N GLN A 63 8.43 -12.57 -7.63
CA GLN A 63 9.31 -12.88 -8.76
C GLN A 63 10.77 -12.56 -8.47
N CYS A 64 11.07 -11.38 -7.92
CA CYS A 64 12.43 -10.97 -7.58
C CYS A 64 13.11 -11.91 -6.57
N TYR A 65 12.33 -12.48 -5.63
CA TYR A 65 12.85 -13.43 -4.65
C TYR A 65 12.86 -14.88 -5.15
N GLY A 66 12.50 -15.15 -6.41
CA GLY A 66 12.48 -16.50 -6.97
C GLY A 66 11.33 -17.39 -6.44
N LEU A 67 10.32 -16.78 -5.81
CA LEU A 67 9.20 -17.48 -5.15
C LEU A 67 8.04 -17.80 -6.11
N ALA A 68 8.17 -17.48 -7.41
CA ALA A 68 7.09 -17.67 -8.39
C ALA A 68 6.71 -19.15 -8.65
N ARG A 69 7.52 -20.11 -8.20
CA ARG A 69 7.35 -21.56 -8.45
C ARG A 69 7.06 -22.38 -7.19
N THR A 70 6.72 -21.72 -6.08
CA THR A 70 6.36 -22.37 -4.83
C THR A 70 5.03 -23.13 -4.93
N ASP A 71 4.78 -24.06 -4.02
CA ASP A 71 3.58 -24.89 -4.02
C ASP A 71 2.28 -24.10 -3.70
N ALA A 72 1.14 -24.81 -3.81
CA ALA A 72 -0.19 -24.24 -3.60
C ALA A 72 -0.41 -23.73 -2.16
N TRP A 73 0.22 -24.36 -1.16
CA TRP A 73 0.11 -23.93 0.23
C TRP A 73 0.80 -22.59 0.45
N PHE A 74 1.99 -22.42 -0.12
CA PHE A 74 2.68 -21.13 -0.09
C PHE A 74 1.82 -20.03 -0.71
N SER A 75 1.28 -20.29 -1.91
CA SER A 75 0.44 -19.33 -2.62
C SER A 75 -0.80 -18.92 -1.81
N LEU A 76 -1.40 -19.86 -1.08
CA LEU A 76 -2.54 -19.59 -0.20
C LEU A 76 -2.15 -18.71 0.98
N LYS A 77 -1.01 -18.97 1.62
CA LYS A 77 -0.54 -18.19 2.77
C LYS A 77 -0.20 -16.75 2.38
N ILE A 78 0.39 -16.52 1.21
CA ILE A 78 0.60 -15.16 0.68
C ILE A 78 -0.73 -14.45 0.43
N LYS A 79 -1.74 -15.14 -0.11
CA LYS A 79 -3.08 -14.57 -0.25
C LYS A 79 -3.69 -14.17 1.10
N TYR A 80 -3.47 -14.94 2.16
CA TYR A 80 -3.91 -14.56 3.51
C TYR A 80 -3.21 -13.29 4.01
N LEU A 81 -1.91 -13.14 3.76
CA LEU A 81 -1.19 -11.90 4.08
C LEU A 81 -1.72 -10.70 3.31
N LEU A 82 -1.98 -10.85 2.00
CA LEU A 82 -2.57 -9.77 1.20
C LEU A 82 -4.00 -9.45 1.66
N ALA A 83 -4.78 -10.45 2.07
CA ALA A 83 -6.13 -10.28 2.59
C ALA A 83 -6.21 -9.52 3.93
N LEU A 84 -5.08 -9.27 4.60
CA LEU A 84 -5.02 -8.32 5.72
C LEU A 84 -5.51 -6.93 5.30
N ALA A 85 -5.37 -6.60 4.00
CA ALA A 85 -6.01 -5.48 3.34
C ALA A 85 -7.54 -5.48 3.39
N PHE A 86 -8.21 -6.41 4.06
CA PHE A 86 -9.66 -6.34 4.29
C PHE A 86 -10.05 -6.26 5.78
N LEU A 87 -9.09 -6.35 6.70
CA LEU A 87 -9.33 -6.23 8.15
C LEU A 87 -9.36 -4.79 8.61
N SER A 88 -10.10 -4.43 9.67
CA SER A 88 -9.99 -3.08 10.25
C SER A 88 -8.54 -2.78 10.68
N PRO A 89 -8.05 -1.52 10.60
CA PRO A 89 -6.65 -1.18 10.90
C PRO A 89 -6.14 -1.75 12.24
N GLN A 90 -7.00 -1.72 13.27
CA GLN A 90 -6.69 -2.21 14.62
C GLN A 90 -6.49 -3.73 14.69
N LYS A 91 -6.89 -4.48 13.67
CA LYS A 91 -6.77 -5.94 13.58
C LYS A 91 -5.64 -6.39 12.65
N ILE A 92 -5.04 -5.49 11.87
CA ILE A 92 -4.01 -5.84 10.89
C ILE A 92 -2.79 -6.44 11.61
N LEU A 93 -2.24 -5.73 12.60
CA LEU A 93 -1.02 -6.15 13.31
C LEU A 93 -1.21 -7.49 14.02
N SER A 94 -2.33 -7.68 14.72
CA SER A 94 -2.61 -8.93 15.43
C SER A 94 -2.81 -10.10 14.47
N ALA A 95 -3.54 -9.91 13.37
CA ALA A 95 -3.70 -10.95 12.36
C ALA A 95 -2.38 -11.26 11.60
N PHE A 96 -1.56 -10.25 11.33
CA PHE A 96 -0.23 -10.43 10.74
C PHE A 96 0.66 -11.29 11.65
N ASN A 97 0.69 -11.00 12.95
CA ASN A 97 1.47 -11.78 13.93
C ASN A 97 1.01 -13.24 14.07
N ILE A 98 -0.26 -13.53 13.78
CA ILE A 98 -0.78 -14.90 13.72
C ILE A 98 -0.31 -15.63 12.45
N LEU A 99 -0.29 -14.93 11.30
CA LEU A 99 0.06 -15.52 10.01
C LEU A 99 1.57 -15.63 9.77
N LYS A 100 2.37 -14.71 10.33
CA LYS A 100 3.82 -14.62 10.13
C LYS A 100 4.57 -15.93 10.41
N PRO A 101 4.30 -16.68 11.50
CA PRO A 101 5.00 -17.94 11.80
C PRO A 101 4.66 -19.10 10.84
N GLU A 102 3.58 -18.97 10.08
CA GLU A 102 3.09 -20.01 9.16
C GLU A 102 3.73 -19.93 7.77
N ILE A 103 4.54 -18.89 7.51
CA ILE A 103 5.21 -18.68 6.23
C ILE A 103 6.57 -19.38 6.27
N SER A 104 6.96 -20.01 5.15
CA SER A 104 8.29 -20.62 5.04
C SER A 104 9.40 -19.57 5.19
N GLU A 105 10.51 -19.96 5.81
CA GLU A 105 11.70 -19.09 5.99
C GLU A 105 12.22 -18.56 4.65
N GLU A 106 12.05 -19.32 3.57
CA GLU A 106 12.40 -18.96 2.19
C GLU A 106 11.74 -17.64 1.73
N ALA A 107 10.58 -17.29 2.28
CA ALA A 107 9.87 -16.05 1.96
C ALA A 107 9.97 -14.97 3.03
N LYS A 108 10.89 -15.10 3.98
CA LYS A 108 11.13 -14.09 5.01
C LYS A 108 11.32 -12.68 4.46
N ASN A 109 12.04 -12.53 3.35
CA ASN A 109 12.25 -11.23 2.72
C ASN A 109 10.94 -10.62 2.19
N LEU A 110 10.03 -11.45 1.68
CA LEU A 110 8.70 -11.01 1.25
C LEU A 110 7.84 -10.59 2.45
N VAL A 111 7.89 -11.36 3.54
CA VAL A 111 7.15 -11.07 4.77
C VAL A 111 7.65 -9.78 5.44
N LEU A 112 8.97 -9.58 5.50
CA LEU A 112 9.57 -8.34 6.01
C LEU A 112 9.18 -7.14 5.15
N TRP A 113 9.23 -7.27 3.83
CA TRP A 113 8.79 -6.21 2.93
C TRP A 113 7.31 -5.85 3.14
N LEU A 114 6.42 -6.84 3.31
CA LEU A 114 5.01 -6.62 3.64
C LEU A 114 4.84 -5.96 5.01
N GLU A 115 5.63 -6.35 6.00
CA GLU A 115 5.61 -5.74 7.34
C GLU A 115 5.94 -4.25 7.25
N GLU A 116 7.05 -3.90 6.60
CA GLU A 116 7.53 -2.52 6.46
C GLU A 116 6.63 -1.65 5.57
N THR A 117 6.17 -2.21 4.45
CA THR A 117 5.41 -1.43 3.43
C THR A 117 3.93 -1.35 3.75
N TYR A 118 3.36 -2.35 4.43
CA TYR A 118 1.93 -2.42 4.66
C TYR A 118 1.59 -2.36 6.15
N VAL A 119 2.13 -3.26 6.98
CA VAL A 119 1.69 -3.39 8.39
C VAL A 119 2.08 -2.16 9.22
N LEU A 120 3.35 -1.77 9.17
CA LEU A 120 3.89 -0.66 9.96
C LEU A 120 3.39 0.70 9.50
N VAL A 121 3.11 0.87 8.20
CA VAL A 121 2.51 2.09 7.65
C VAL A 121 1.14 2.36 8.26
N TYR A 122 0.32 1.32 8.44
CA TYR A 122 -0.98 1.45 9.10
C TYR A 122 -0.86 1.73 10.59
N GLU A 123 0.14 1.17 11.27
CA GLU A 123 0.41 1.46 12.67
C GLU A 123 0.87 2.91 12.86
N SER A 124 1.83 3.37 12.06
CA SER A 124 2.41 4.72 12.17
C SER A 124 1.43 5.82 11.82
N LEU A 125 0.56 5.58 10.85
CA LEU A 125 -0.41 6.58 10.44
C LEU A 125 -1.57 6.67 11.43
N GLY A 126 -1.90 5.62 12.19
CA GLY A 126 -3.11 5.59 13.03
C GLY A 126 -4.41 5.81 12.23
N LEU A 127 -4.31 5.89 10.90
CA LEU A 127 -5.35 6.33 10.00
C LEU A 127 -6.10 5.09 9.50
N GLY A 128 -7.41 5.13 9.65
CA GLY A 128 -8.32 4.30 8.88
C GLY A 128 -8.34 4.72 7.41
N ILE A 129 -7.18 4.66 6.72
CA ILE A 129 -7.07 4.92 5.29
C ILE A 129 -8.09 4.03 4.58
N PRO A 130 -9.15 4.63 3.99
CA PRO A 130 -10.23 3.87 3.38
C PRO A 130 -9.70 3.12 2.18
N ARG A 131 -10.00 1.82 2.11
CA ARG A 131 -9.61 0.99 0.99
C ARG A 131 -10.62 1.09 -0.12
N THR A 132 -10.12 1.20 -1.34
CA THR A 132 -10.94 0.98 -2.53
C THR A 132 -10.81 -0.49 -2.91
N GLN A 133 -11.89 -1.24 -2.68
CA GLN A 133 -12.10 -2.52 -3.37
C GLN A 133 -12.53 -2.19 -4.79
N ASN A 134 -12.23 -3.04 -5.77
CA ASN A 134 -12.67 -2.89 -7.16
C ASN A 134 -14.20 -2.78 -7.25
N ALA A 135 -14.67 -1.57 -7.11
CA ALA A 135 -15.90 -1.07 -7.65
C ALA A 135 -15.54 0.33 -8.13
N VAL A 136 -15.73 0.57 -9.42
CA VAL A 136 -16.25 1.87 -9.83
C VAL A 136 -17.26 2.27 -8.75
N GLU A 137 -16.95 3.30 -7.96
CA GLU A 137 -17.94 3.93 -7.08
C GLU A 137 -19.03 4.43 -8.05
N GLY A 138 -20.03 3.58 -8.28
CA GLY A 138 -21.23 3.88 -9.04
C GLY A 138 -22.24 4.67 -8.22
#